data_AF-A0A0U2WP87-F1
#
_entry.id   AF-A0A0U2WP87-F1
#
_cell.length_a   1.000
_cell.length_b   1.000
_cell.length_c   1.000
_cell.angle_alpha   90.00
_cell.angle_beta   90.00
_cell.angle_gamma   90.00
#
_symmetry.space_group_name_H-M   'P 1'
#
loop_
_entity.id
_entity.type
_entity.pdbx_description
1 polymer ?
#
loop_
_entity_poly.entity_id
_entity_poly.type
_entity_poly.pdbx_seq_one_letter_code
_entity_poly.pdbx_strand_id
1 'polypeptide(L)' 'MKKILLLLAGVLCMLLGLFFAIVPGPSLIFIMAGLLCFSFDYPKARHYLGLCQKALTKSCRYLDKKLAR' A
#
# COMPACT_ATOMS: atom_id res chain seq x y z
N MET A 1 16.53 17.42 1.08
CA MET A 1 16.15 17.10 -0.32
C MET A 1 15.45 15.74 -0.41
N LYS A 2 16.11 14.60 -0.10
CA LYS A 2 15.55 13.25 -0.32
C LYS A 2 14.29 12.93 0.50
N LYS A 3 14.24 13.38 1.76
CA LYS A 3 13.11 13.14 2.68
C LYS A 3 11.80 13.80 2.22
N ILE A 4 11.89 15.05 1.76
CA ILE A 4 10.73 15.80 1.27
C ILE A 4 10.20 15.17 -0.01
N LEU A 5 11.08 14.66 -0.89
CA LEU A 5 10.68 13.98 -2.11
C LEU A 5 9.93 12.67 -1.83
N LEU A 6 10.39 11.88 -0.86
CA LEU A 6 9.71 10.65 -0.42
C LEU A 6 8.37 10.92 0.25
N LEU A 7 8.28 11.98 1.06
CA LEU A 7 7.03 12.44 1.65
C LEU A 7 6.03 12.87 0.57
N LEU A 8 6.47 13.69 -0.39
CA LEU A 8 5.63 14.19 -1.48
C LEU A 8 5.16 13.03 -2.38
N ALA A 9 6.06 12.11 -2.71
CA ALA A 9 5.74 10.90 -3.48
C ALA A 9 4.76 9.98 -2.74
N GLY A 10 4.93 9.83 -1.42
CA GLY A 10 4.02 9.07 -0.57
C GLY A 10 2.61 9.67 -0.52
N VAL A 11 2.51 10.99 -0.36
CA VAL A 11 1.23 11.72 -0.36
C VAL A 11 0.54 11.62 -1.73
N LEU A 12 1.29 11.81 -2.82
CA LEU A 12 0.78 11.66 -4.19
C LEU A 12 0.25 10.24 -4.45
N CYS A 13 0.99 9.22 -4.02
CA CYS A 13 0.56 7.83 -4.16
C CYS A 13 -0.68 7.50 -3.31
N MET A 14 -0.82 8.07 -2.11
CA MET A 14 -2.03 7.91 -1.30
C MET A 14 -3.25 8.59 -1.94
N LEU A 15 -3.09 9.81 -2.47
CA LEU A 15 -4.15 10.53 -3.18
C LEU A 15 -4.59 9.77 -4.43
N LEU A 16 -3.64 9.27 -5.22
CA LEU A 16 -3.93 8.40 -6.36
C LEU A 16 -4.62 7.10 -5.91
N GLY A 17 -4.15 6.49 -4.83
CA GLY A 17 -4.76 5.29 -4.25
C GLY A 17 -6.22 5.49 -3.82
N LEU A 18 -6.55 6.65 -3.24
CA LEU A 18 -7.92 7.03 -2.89
C LEU A 18 -8.77 7.28 -4.14
N PHE A 19 -8.21 7.94 -5.15
CA PHE A 19 -8.90 8.18 -6.42
C PHE A 19 -9.22 6.87 -7.16
N PHE A 20 -8.24 5.95 -7.21
CA PHE A 20 -8.40 4.60 -7.75
C PHE A 20 -9.17 3.65 -6.82
N ALA A 21 -9.62 4.09 -5.64
CA ALA A 21 -10.54 3.30 -4.82
C ALA A 21 -11.99 3.48 -5.30
N ILE A 22 -12.29 4.64 -5.89
CA ILE A 22 -13.57 4.95 -6.53
C ILE A 22 -13.65 4.35 -7.93
N VAL A 23 -12.57 4.42 -8.69
CA VAL A 23 -12.46 3.75 -10.00
C VAL A 23 -12.06 2.29 -9.76
N PRO A 24 -12.72 1.27 -10.33
CA PRO A 24 -12.30 -0.13 -10.17
C PRO A 24 -10.95 -0.35 -10.85
N GLY A 25 -9.88 -0.03 -10.14
CA GLY A 25 -8.50 -0.08 -10.60
C GLY A 25 -7.57 -0.52 -9.46
N PRO A 26 -6.26 -0.61 -9.70
CA PRO A 26 -5.29 -1.16 -8.75
C PRO A 26 -4.95 -0.18 -7.60
N SER A 27 -5.95 0.43 -6.96
CA SER A 27 -5.79 1.33 -5.79
C SER A 27 -4.88 0.74 -4.73
N LEU A 28 -5.02 -0.56 -4.48
CA LEU A 28 -4.25 -1.24 -3.45
C LEU A 28 -2.74 -1.18 -3.70
N ILE A 29 -2.31 -1.22 -4.97
CA ILE A 29 -0.90 -1.11 -5.36
C ILE A 29 -0.39 0.30 -5.08
N PHE A 30 -1.17 1.33 -5.44
CA PHE A 30 -0.82 2.73 -5.18
C PHE A 30 -0.74 3.05 -3.69
N ILE A 31 -1.68 2.54 -2.90
CA ILE A 31 -1.67 2.70 -1.44
C ILE A 31 -0.43 2.02 -0.83
N MET A 32 -0.10 0.80 -1.27
CA MET A 32 1.10 0.10 -0.79
C MET A 32 2.40 0.81 -1.19
N ALA A 33 2.48 1.33 -2.42
CA ALA A 33 3.64 2.09 -2.90
C ALA A 33 3.81 3.41 -2.13
N GLY A 34 2.71 4.12 -1.83
CA GLY A 34 2.74 5.33 -1.02
C GLY A 34 3.20 5.06 0.41
N LEU A 35 2.68 3.99 1.02
CA LEU A 35 3.07 3.57 2.37
C LEU A 35 4.54 3.10 2.41
N LEU A 36 5.04 2.50 1.33
CA LEU A 36 6.46 2.15 1.14
C LEU A 36 7.36 3.38 1.13
N CYS A 37 6.97 4.43 0.41
CA CYS A 37 7.70 5.69 0.44
C CYS A 37 7.76 6.28 1.87
N PHE A 38 6.64 6.24 2.60
CA PHE A 38 6.59 6.69 4.01
C PHE A 38 7.41 5.82 4.97
N SER A 39 7.55 4.52 4.68
CA SER A 39 8.30 3.56 5.49
C SER A 39 9.80 3.84 5.56
N PHE A 40 10.37 4.61 4.63
CA PHE A 40 11.80 4.95 4.66
C PHE A 40 12.13 6.01 5.71
N ASP A 41 11.24 6.97 5.93
CA ASP A 41 11.47 8.07 6.88
C ASP A 41 10.84 7.82 8.26
N TYR A 42 9.76 7.01 8.33
CA TYR A 42 9.07 6.72 9.59
C TYR A 42 9.08 5.22 9.91
N PRO A 43 9.75 4.77 11.00
CA PRO A 43 9.76 3.37 11.39
C PRO A 43 8.36 2.84 11.75
N LYS A 44 7.45 3.73 12.18
CA LYS A 44 6.03 3.39 12.40
C LYS A 44 5.32 3.03 11.10
N ALA A 45 5.59 3.75 10.00
CA ALA A 45 5.00 3.45 8.70
C ALA A 45 5.46 2.07 8.19
N ARG A 46 6.72 1.70 8.45
CA ARG A 46 7.24 0.36 8.17
C ARG A 46 6.46 -0.75 8.85
N HIS A 47 6.05 -0.53 10.09
CA HIS A 47 5.24 -1.48 10.85
C HIS A 47 3.86 -1.67 10.22
N TYR A 48 3.16 -0.57 9.88
CA TYR A 48 1.85 -0.63 9.21
C TYR A 48 1.92 -1.29 7.84
N LEU A 49 3.01 -1.08 7.11
CA LEU A 49 3.25 -1.71 5.82
C LEU A 49 3.38 -3.23 5.95
N GLY A 50 4.16 -3.70 6.92
CA GLY A 50 4.27 -5.12 7.22
C GLY A 50 2.94 -5.75 7.63
N LEU A 51 2.09 -5.02 8.37
CA LEU A 51 0.73 -5.46 8.69
C LEU A 51 -0.15 -5.56 7.44
N CYS A 52 -0.14 -4.55 6.57
CA CYS A 52 -0.89 -4.58 5.32
C CYS A 52 -0.44 -5.71 4.40
N GLN A 53 0.88 -5.91 4.25
CA GLN A 53 1.43 -7.02 3.46
C GLN A 53 0.97 -8.37 4.01
N LYS A 54 1.05 -8.59 5.33
CA LYS A 54 0.56 -9.83 5.97
C LYS A 54 -0.94 -10.03 5.77
N ALA A 55 -1.74 -8.99 5.95
CA ALA A 55 -3.19 -9.05 5.73
C ALA A 55 -3.52 -9.39 4.27
N LEU A 56 -2.83 -8.75 3.32
CA LEU A 56 -3.01 -8.99 1.89
C LEU A 56 -2.61 -10.42 1.50
N THR A 57 -1.44 -10.91 1.94
CA THR A 57 -1.01 -12.29 1.70
C THR A 57 -2.00 -13.30 2.28
N LYS A 58 -2.56 -13.01 3.47
CA LYS A 58 -3.58 -13.86 4.09
C LYS A 58 -4.87 -13.87 3.25
N SER A 59 -5.32 -12.72 2.78
CA SER A 59 -6.50 -12.59 1.91
C SER A 59 -6.29 -13.27 0.57
N CYS A 60 -5.14 -13.09 -0.09
CA CYS A 60 -4.79 -13.79 -1.33
C CYS A 60 -4.79 -15.31 -1.10
N ARG A 61 -4.14 -15.80 -0.04
CA ARG A 61 -4.12 -17.24 0.28
C ARG A 61 -5.51 -17.80 0.59
N TYR A 62 -6.40 -16.99 1.17
CA TYR A 62 -7.78 -17.36 1.41
C TYR A 62 -8.59 -17.42 0.11
N LEU A 63 -8.48 -16.40 -0.75
CA LEU A 63 -9.10 -16.39 -2.07
C LEU A 63 -8.61 -17.58 -2.92
N ASP A 64 -7.30 -17.80 -2.94
CA ASP A 64 -6.66 -18.88 -3.70
C ASP A 64 -7.18 -20.25 -3.25
N LYS A 65 -7.28 -20.50 -1.94
CA LYS A 65 -7.92 -21.71 -1.40
C LYS A 65 -9.42 -21.84 -1.74
N LYS A 66 -10.13 -20.72 -1.85
CA LYS A 66 -11.57 -20.71 -2.15
C LYS A 66 -11.85 -20.86 -3.65
N LEU A 67 -10.93 -20.37 -4.50
CA LEU A 67 -11.02 -20.39 -5.96
C LEU A 67 -10.41 -21.66 -6.57
N ALA A 68 -9.44 -22.28 -5.90
CA ALA A 68 -8.87 -23.59 -6.27
C ALA A 68 -9.77 -24.78 -5.89
N ARG A 69 -11.01 -24.53 -5.46
CA ARG A 69 -12.04 -25.53 -5.13
C ARG A 69 -13.24 -25.32 -6.02
#